data_AF-A0A9J7ZYM0-F1
#
_entry.id   AF-A0A9J7ZYM0-F1
#
_cell.length_a   1.000
_cell.length_b   1.000
_cell.length_c   1.000
_cell.angle_alpha   90.00
_cell.angle_beta   90.00
_cell.angle_gamma   90.00
#
_symmetry.space_group_name_H-M   'P 1'
#
loop_
_entity.id
_entity.type
_entity.pdbx_description
1 polymer ?
#
loop_
_entity_poly.entity_id
_entity_poly.type
_entity_poly.pdbx_seq_one_letter_code
_entity_poly.pdbx_strand_id
1 'polypeptide(L)'
;ESVPIITNFKLAESLSSCRVLVVGAGGIGCELLKNLVLTGFKNIEVIDLDTIDVSNLNRQFLFQKKHVGKSKAQVAKESVLRFCPSANITAYHDSIMNPDYNVEFFRNFQLVMNALDNRAARNHVNRMCLAADIPLIESGTAGYLGQVTVIKKGQTECYECQPKPTQKTFPGCTIRNTPSEPIHCIVWAKYLYNQLFGEEDADQEVSPDTADPEAAWNPADAAARATASNKDGDIKRVSTKEWARSTGYDPVKLFNKLFKDDIMYLLTMDKLWKKRKAPLPLDWTEIHHLEFSQEEACGTGLKDQQVLGVQGYAQLFHRSVETLRSQLIEKGEGAELVWDKDDPPAMDFVTAAANLRMNVFSMNMKSRFDVKSMAGNIIPAIATTNAVIAGLIVLEALKTLNSEFDQCRTVNLQCCSFHTRHTVLKHELHHVLFYLVLFSICFSHLV
;
A
#
# COMPACT_ATOMS: atom_id res chain seq x y z
N GLU A 1 -36.79 5.44 17.43
CA GLU A 1 -35.68 6.05 18.19
C GLU A 1 -34.78 4.94 18.68
N SER A 2 -33.50 4.95 18.30
CA SER A 2 -32.51 3.96 18.77
C SER A 2 -32.01 4.37 20.15
N VAL A 3 -32.29 3.54 21.16
CA VAL A 3 -31.82 3.74 22.54
C VAL A 3 -30.31 3.45 22.60
N PRO A 4 -29.46 4.34 23.13
CA PRO A 4 -28.04 4.09 23.30
C PRO A 4 -27.81 2.89 24.23
N ILE A 5 -26.82 2.05 23.92
CA ILE A 5 -26.43 0.85 24.69
C ILE A 5 -25.84 1.21 26.07
N ILE A 6 -25.55 2.50 26.31
CA ILE A 6 -24.88 2.98 27.52
C ILE A 6 -25.91 3.20 28.63
N THR A 7 -25.82 2.36 29.67
CA THR A 7 -26.66 2.44 30.88
C THR A 7 -26.21 3.52 31.87
N ASN A 8 -25.04 4.14 31.66
CA ASN A 8 -24.53 5.25 32.46
C ASN A 8 -24.91 6.60 31.83
N PHE A 9 -25.91 7.26 32.39
CA PHE A 9 -26.42 8.55 31.90
C PHE A 9 -25.36 9.65 31.83
N LYS A 10 -24.41 9.71 32.78
CA LYS A 10 -23.34 10.72 32.77
C LYS A 10 -22.40 10.51 31.59
N LEU A 11 -22.06 9.24 31.30
CA LEU A 11 -21.23 8.91 30.15
C LEU A 11 -21.97 9.26 28.86
N ALA A 12 -23.23 8.86 28.72
CA ALA A 12 -24.05 9.18 27.54
C ALA A 12 -24.15 10.70 27.27
N GLU A 13 -24.29 11.51 28.31
CA GLU A 13 -24.31 12.97 28.19
C GLU A 13 -22.93 13.52 27.74
N SER A 14 -21.84 13.01 28.32
CA SER A 14 -20.47 13.39 27.95
C SER A 14 -20.13 13.07 26.48
N LEU A 15 -20.63 11.94 25.94
CA LEU A 15 -20.39 11.56 24.55
C LEU A 15 -20.98 12.55 23.55
N SER A 16 -22.10 13.17 23.90
CA SER A 16 -22.78 14.12 23.02
C SER A 16 -22.03 15.44 22.84
N SER A 17 -21.20 15.83 23.82
CA SER A 17 -20.35 17.02 23.79
C SER A 17 -18.89 16.71 23.40
N CYS A 18 -18.49 15.44 23.49
CA CYS A 18 -17.16 14.98 23.11
C CYS A 18 -16.90 15.19 21.60
N ARG A 19 -15.76 15.81 21.30
CA ARG A 19 -15.19 16.02 19.97
C ARG A 19 -14.05 15.04 19.78
N VAL A 20 -14.18 14.20 18.77
CA VAL A 20 -13.21 13.14 18.46
C VAL A 20 -12.70 13.26 17.03
N LEU A 21 -11.45 12.85 16.82
CA LEU A 21 -10.82 12.80 15.51
C LEU A 21 -10.64 11.34 15.07
N VAL A 22 -11.14 11.02 13.88
CA VAL A 22 -10.91 9.75 13.18
C VAL A 22 -9.96 10.00 12.02
N VAL A 23 -8.76 9.42 12.09
CA VAL A 23 -7.74 9.58 11.04
C VAL A 23 -7.78 8.36 10.12
N GLY A 24 -8.39 8.52 8.95
CA GLY A 24 -8.63 7.49 7.95
C GLY A 24 -10.12 7.09 7.84
N ALA A 25 -10.61 7.04 6.61
CA ALA A 25 -11.97 6.65 6.22
C ALA A 25 -11.97 5.35 5.39
N GLY A 26 -10.99 4.48 5.63
CA GLY A 26 -10.87 3.16 5.00
C GLY A 26 -11.75 2.09 5.66
N GLY A 27 -11.26 0.84 5.67
CA GLY A 27 -12.01 -0.31 6.19
C GLY A 27 -12.43 -0.15 7.67
N ILE A 28 -11.48 0.15 8.54
CA ILE A 28 -11.75 0.44 9.96
C ILE A 28 -12.53 1.76 10.09
N GLY A 29 -12.17 2.80 9.32
CA GLY A 29 -12.78 4.13 9.40
C GLY A 29 -14.29 4.12 9.16
N CYS A 30 -14.76 3.43 8.12
CA CYS A 30 -16.20 3.31 7.84
C CYS A 30 -16.98 2.62 8.97
N GLU A 31 -16.45 1.51 9.49
CA GLU A 31 -17.05 0.79 10.61
C GLU A 31 -17.02 1.61 11.90
N LEU A 32 -15.91 2.32 12.15
CA LEU A 32 -15.73 3.16 13.31
C LEU A 32 -16.70 4.34 13.32
N LEU A 33 -16.86 5.04 12.18
CA LEU A 33 -17.82 6.14 12.06
C LEU A 33 -19.25 5.68 12.38
N LYS A 34 -19.67 4.54 11.83
CA LYS A 34 -20.96 3.93 12.18
C LYS A 34 -21.06 3.65 13.67
N ASN A 35 -20.05 2.99 14.25
CA ASN A 35 -20.08 2.61 15.65
C ASN A 35 -20.13 3.84 16.57
N LEU A 36 -19.36 4.89 16.27
CA LEU A 36 -19.34 6.13 17.04
C LEU A 36 -20.71 6.81 17.06
N VAL A 37 -21.33 7.04 15.90
CA VAL A 37 -22.65 7.72 15.86
C VAL A 37 -23.75 6.89 16.51
N LEU A 38 -23.73 5.56 16.35
CA LEU A 38 -24.71 4.67 16.98
C LEU A 38 -24.48 4.53 18.49
N THR A 39 -23.26 4.79 18.98
CA THR A 39 -22.92 4.82 20.40
C THR A 39 -23.30 6.14 21.07
N GLY A 40 -23.53 7.20 20.27
CA GLY A 40 -23.99 8.51 20.76
C GLY A 40 -22.96 9.63 20.63
N PHE A 41 -21.81 9.40 20.00
CA PHE A 41 -20.88 10.47 19.64
C PHE A 41 -21.52 11.38 18.59
N LYS A 42 -21.56 12.68 18.87
CA LYS A 42 -22.13 13.65 17.93
C LYS A 42 -21.07 14.44 17.17
N ASN A 43 -19.99 14.88 17.82
CA ASN A 43 -19.00 15.77 17.19
C ASN A 43 -17.81 14.94 16.72
N ILE A 44 -17.77 14.63 15.42
CA ILE A 44 -16.75 13.76 14.84
C ILE A 44 -16.06 14.52 13.72
N GLU A 45 -14.73 14.48 13.71
CA GLU A 45 -13.94 14.93 12.58
C GLU A 45 -13.29 13.73 11.92
N VAL A 46 -13.40 13.66 10.59
CA VAL A 46 -12.80 12.59 9.80
C VAL A 46 -11.90 13.18 8.73
N ILE A 47 -10.70 12.64 8.61
CA ILE A 47 -9.71 13.05 7.61
C ILE A 47 -9.23 11.84 6.81
N ASP A 48 -9.21 11.95 5.49
CA ASP A 48 -8.67 10.95 4.59
C ASP A 48 -8.22 11.61 3.28
N LEU A 49 -7.00 11.29 2.83
CA LEU A 49 -6.39 11.89 1.64
C LEU A 49 -6.83 11.22 0.34
N ASP A 50 -7.41 10.02 0.41
CA ASP A 50 -7.70 9.21 -0.78
C ASP A 50 -9.10 9.47 -1.35
N THR A 51 -9.23 9.08 -2.62
CA THR A 51 -10.53 8.89 -3.28
C THR A 51 -10.94 7.42 -3.28
N ILE A 52 -12.23 7.16 -3.54
CA ILE A 52 -12.82 5.82 -3.50
C ILE A 52 -12.42 5.02 -4.74
N ASP A 53 -11.87 3.83 -4.54
CA ASP A 53 -11.59 2.85 -5.60
C ASP A 53 -12.56 1.65 -5.58
N VAL A 54 -12.74 0.96 -6.70
CA VAL A 54 -13.62 -0.23 -6.80
C VAL A 54 -13.19 -1.34 -5.82
N SER A 55 -11.89 -1.52 -5.61
CA SER A 55 -11.34 -2.50 -4.68
C SER A 55 -11.72 -2.24 -3.21
N ASN A 56 -12.21 -1.04 -2.90
CA ASN A 56 -12.60 -0.65 -1.55
C ASN A 56 -13.99 -1.18 -1.15
N LEU A 57 -14.86 -1.41 -2.14
CA LEU A 57 -16.30 -1.67 -1.94
C LEU A 57 -16.61 -2.98 -1.22
N ASN A 58 -15.66 -3.92 -1.15
CA ASN A 58 -15.87 -5.18 -0.43
C ASN A 58 -15.79 -5.05 1.11
N ARG A 59 -15.32 -3.92 1.64
CA ARG A 59 -15.03 -3.74 3.07
C ARG A 59 -15.20 -2.31 3.60
N GLN A 60 -15.63 -1.38 2.76
CA GLN A 60 -15.87 0.02 3.11
C GLN A 60 -17.32 0.38 2.76
N PHE A 61 -18.25 -0.16 3.56
CA PHE A 61 -19.69 -0.22 3.21
C PHE A 61 -20.38 1.16 3.08
N LEU A 62 -19.78 2.25 3.58
CA LEU A 62 -20.28 3.61 3.35
C LEU A 62 -20.13 4.04 1.87
N PHE A 63 -19.39 3.28 1.07
CA PHE A 63 -19.12 3.59 -0.33
C PHE A 63 -19.87 2.65 -1.27
N GLN A 64 -20.36 3.22 -2.38
CA GLN A 64 -21.10 2.50 -3.42
C GLN A 64 -20.37 2.70 -4.75
N LYS A 65 -20.66 1.87 -5.76
CA LYS A 65 -20.01 1.95 -7.07
C LYS A 65 -20.13 3.34 -7.74
N LYS A 66 -21.24 4.05 -7.49
CA LYS A 66 -21.46 5.43 -7.99
C LYS A 66 -20.57 6.50 -7.33
N HIS A 67 -19.85 6.14 -6.27
CA HIS A 67 -18.96 7.04 -5.53
C HIS A 67 -17.49 6.92 -5.93
N VAL A 68 -17.15 5.99 -6.84
CA VAL A 68 -15.76 5.80 -7.31
C VAL A 68 -15.21 7.12 -7.86
N GLY A 69 -13.98 7.45 -7.47
CA GLY A 69 -13.30 8.71 -7.79
C GLY A 69 -13.65 9.90 -6.88
N LYS A 70 -14.61 9.78 -5.97
CA LYS A 70 -14.94 10.82 -4.98
C LYS A 70 -14.11 10.67 -3.70
N SER A 71 -13.96 11.76 -2.93
CA SER A 71 -13.29 11.76 -1.62
C SER A 71 -13.92 10.75 -0.66
N LYS A 72 -13.09 9.92 -0.01
CA LYS A 72 -13.54 8.98 1.02
C LYS A 72 -14.16 9.71 2.22
N ALA A 73 -13.48 10.73 2.75
CA ALA A 73 -13.94 11.48 3.91
C ALA A 73 -15.32 12.13 3.68
N GLN A 74 -15.52 12.77 2.52
CA GLN A 74 -16.79 13.45 2.21
C GLN A 74 -17.94 12.46 2.02
N VAL A 75 -17.75 11.41 1.23
CA VAL A 75 -18.80 10.41 1.00
C VAL A 75 -19.11 9.61 2.27
N ALA A 76 -18.13 9.39 3.14
CA ALA A 76 -18.34 8.76 4.44
C ALA A 76 -19.28 9.62 5.31
N LYS A 77 -19.01 10.93 5.42
CA LYS A 77 -19.90 11.89 6.07
C LYS A 77 -21.31 11.85 5.48
N GLU A 78 -21.45 12.00 4.16
CA GLU A 78 -22.75 11.99 3.48
C GLU A 78 -23.53 10.71 3.78
N SER A 79 -22.86 9.56 3.76
CA SER A 79 -23.51 8.27 4.01
C SER A 79 -23.92 8.10 5.46
N VAL A 80 -23.10 8.54 6.42
CA VAL A 80 -23.47 8.52 7.85
C VAL A 80 -24.68 9.40 8.12
N LEU A 81 -24.72 10.61 7.55
CA LEU A 81 -25.83 11.55 7.75
C LEU A 81 -27.16 11.04 7.18
N ARG A 82 -27.16 10.08 6.24
CA ARG A 82 -28.39 9.45 5.75
C ARG A 82 -29.11 8.63 6.83
N PHE A 83 -28.36 7.96 7.71
CA PHE A 83 -28.96 7.10 8.76
C PHE A 83 -28.82 7.69 10.18
N CYS A 84 -27.96 8.69 10.38
CA CYS A 84 -27.86 9.44 11.62
C CYS A 84 -27.76 10.96 11.34
N PRO A 85 -28.87 11.64 10.98
CA PRO A 85 -28.86 13.06 10.62
C PRO A 85 -28.49 14.01 11.77
N SER A 86 -28.56 13.53 13.02
CA SER A 86 -28.23 14.31 14.22
C SER A 86 -26.72 14.36 14.54
N ALA A 87 -25.89 13.62 13.79
CA ALA A 87 -24.44 13.67 13.93
C ALA A 87 -23.88 14.97 13.32
N ASN A 88 -22.88 15.54 13.97
CA ASN A 88 -22.11 16.70 13.52
C ASN A 88 -20.74 16.23 13.03
N ILE A 89 -20.62 16.04 11.70
CA ILE A 89 -19.40 15.50 11.10
C ILE A 89 -18.71 16.56 10.23
N THR A 90 -17.44 16.85 10.53
CA THR A 90 -16.55 17.61 9.65
C THR A 90 -15.64 16.65 8.90
N ALA A 91 -15.59 16.77 7.57
CA ALA A 91 -14.82 15.89 6.72
C ALA A 91 -13.73 16.66 5.98
N TYR A 92 -12.50 16.18 6.07
CA TYR A 92 -11.32 16.74 5.44
C TYR A 92 -10.80 15.76 4.38
N HIS A 93 -10.76 16.22 3.13
CA HIS A 93 -10.08 15.48 2.07
C HIS A 93 -8.64 15.97 1.96
N ASP A 94 -7.81 15.51 2.87
CA ASP A 94 -6.43 15.98 3.00
C ASP A 94 -5.57 14.93 3.73
N SER A 95 -4.26 15.08 3.66
CA SER A 95 -3.31 14.35 4.47
C SER A 95 -3.23 14.95 5.88
N ILE A 96 -3.33 14.10 6.91
CA ILE A 96 -3.10 14.52 8.30
C ILE A 96 -1.68 15.09 8.54
N MET A 97 -0.75 14.85 7.60
CA MET A 97 0.61 15.39 7.65
C MET A 97 0.72 16.82 7.10
N ASN A 98 -0.37 17.40 6.57
CA ASN A 98 -0.41 18.81 6.19
C ASN A 98 -0.12 19.69 7.43
N PRO A 99 0.79 20.69 7.33
CA PRO A 99 1.11 21.61 8.42
C PRO A 99 -0.08 22.32 9.10
N ASP A 100 -1.22 22.43 8.41
CA ASP A 100 -2.45 23.00 8.97
C ASP A 100 -2.97 22.20 10.18
N TYR A 101 -2.71 20.89 10.23
CA TYR A 101 -3.09 20.00 11.32
C TYR A 101 -2.04 19.95 12.43
N ASN A 102 -1.66 21.12 12.93
CA ASN A 102 -0.64 21.28 13.97
C ASN A 102 -1.13 20.88 15.38
N VAL A 103 -0.27 21.06 16.40
CA VAL A 103 -0.59 20.68 17.80
C VAL A 103 -1.87 21.35 18.31
N GLU A 104 -2.13 22.59 17.90
CA GLU A 104 -3.33 23.32 18.30
C GLU A 104 -4.60 22.72 17.70
N PHE A 105 -4.53 22.24 16.45
CA PHE A 105 -5.60 21.45 15.86
C PHE A 105 -5.91 20.22 16.72
N PHE A 106 -4.88 19.44 17.09
CA PHE A 106 -5.04 18.23 17.89
C PHE A 106 -5.60 18.49 19.31
N ARG A 107 -5.28 19.62 19.94
CA ARG A 107 -5.80 19.99 21.28
C ARG A 107 -7.31 20.16 21.34
N ASN A 108 -7.97 20.34 20.20
CA ASN A 108 -9.43 20.49 20.14
C ASN A 108 -10.19 19.19 20.41
N PHE A 109 -9.51 18.04 20.42
CA PHE A 109 -10.14 16.74 20.57
C PHE A 109 -9.91 16.15 21.96
N GLN A 110 -10.89 15.39 22.46
CA GLN A 110 -10.72 14.63 23.70
C GLN A 110 -10.13 13.24 23.43
N LEU A 111 -10.24 12.76 22.19
CA LEU A 111 -9.74 11.45 21.78
C LEU A 111 -9.42 11.45 20.28
N VAL A 112 -8.30 10.84 19.92
CA VAL A 112 -7.92 10.57 18.53
C VAL A 112 -7.94 9.06 18.29
N MET A 113 -8.45 8.63 17.13
CA MET A 113 -8.53 7.22 16.74
C MET A 113 -7.92 7.03 15.35
N ASN A 114 -6.86 6.21 15.28
CA ASN A 114 -6.23 5.87 14.01
C ASN A 114 -6.96 4.72 13.30
N ALA A 115 -7.26 4.95 12.03
CA ALA A 115 -7.77 3.99 11.06
C ALA A 115 -6.89 3.99 9.78
N LEU A 116 -5.58 4.18 9.99
CA LEU A 116 -4.55 4.32 8.95
C LEU A 116 -3.98 2.98 8.50
N ASP A 117 -3.31 2.97 7.35
CA ASP A 117 -2.62 1.80 6.79
C ASP A 117 -1.11 2.00 6.59
N ASN A 118 -0.61 3.24 6.68
CA ASN A 118 0.80 3.56 6.49
C ASN A 118 1.52 3.96 7.79
N ARG A 119 2.79 3.59 7.91
CA ARG A 119 3.60 3.81 9.11
C ARG A 119 3.98 5.27 9.33
N ALA A 120 4.22 6.02 8.27
CA ALA A 120 4.64 7.42 8.35
C ALA A 120 3.55 8.30 9.01
N ALA A 121 2.30 8.18 8.55
CA ALA A 121 1.18 8.89 9.14
C ALA A 121 0.89 8.43 10.58
N ARG A 122 1.01 7.12 10.89
CA ARG A 122 0.89 6.64 12.28
C ARG A 122 1.93 7.25 13.21
N ASN A 123 3.20 7.30 12.79
CA ASN A 123 4.27 7.97 13.54
C ASN A 123 3.97 9.46 13.72
N HIS A 124 3.51 10.14 12.67
CA HIS A 124 3.13 11.54 12.73
C HIS A 124 2.02 11.77 13.77
N VAL A 125 0.88 11.07 13.64
CA VAL A 125 -0.26 11.20 14.57
C VAL A 125 0.14 10.84 16.00
N ASN A 126 0.96 9.80 16.20
CA ASN A 126 1.52 9.44 17.50
C ASN A 126 2.24 10.63 18.15
N ARG A 127 3.16 11.27 17.42
CA ARG A 127 3.92 12.42 17.91
C ARG A 127 3.02 13.62 18.18
N MET A 128 2.03 13.88 17.31
CA MET A 128 1.07 14.96 17.50
C MET A 128 0.20 14.78 18.75
N CYS A 129 -0.29 13.55 18.99
CA CYS A 129 -1.05 13.23 20.20
C CYS A 129 -0.20 13.36 21.48
N LEU A 130 1.06 12.92 21.45
CA LEU A 130 1.99 13.11 22.57
C LEU A 130 2.32 14.60 22.82
N ALA A 131 2.42 15.41 21.76
CA ALA A 131 2.67 16.85 21.85
C ALA A 131 1.44 17.61 22.39
N ALA A 132 0.24 17.23 21.94
CA ALA A 132 -1.03 17.80 22.38
C ALA A 132 -1.54 17.24 23.72
N ASP A 133 -0.91 16.17 24.22
CA ASP A 133 -1.33 15.39 25.40
C ASP A 133 -2.75 14.79 25.31
N ILE A 134 -3.15 14.40 24.10
CA ILE A 134 -4.44 13.78 23.81
C ILE A 134 -4.28 12.25 23.75
N PRO A 135 -5.16 11.46 24.39
CA PRO A 135 -5.17 10.01 24.23
C PRO A 135 -5.38 9.60 22.76
N LEU A 136 -4.62 8.60 22.32
CA LEU A 136 -4.69 8.03 20.99
C LEU A 136 -5.09 6.56 21.09
N ILE A 137 -6.08 6.12 20.32
CA ILE A 137 -6.35 4.70 20.10
C ILE A 137 -5.76 4.30 18.76
N GLU A 138 -4.78 3.41 18.79
CA GLU A 138 -4.13 2.86 17.61
C GLU A 138 -4.73 1.49 17.26
N SER A 139 -4.83 1.22 15.95
CA SER A 139 -5.41 -0.03 15.48
C SER A 139 -4.83 -0.50 14.15
N GLY A 140 -4.99 -1.78 13.85
CA GLY A 140 -4.61 -2.32 12.54
C GLY A 140 -5.25 -3.67 12.27
N THR A 141 -5.37 -4.01 11.00
CA THR A 141 -5.90 -5.29 10.51
C THR A 141 -5.01 -5.87 9.41
N ALA A 142 -4.93 -7.20 9.37
CA ALA A 142 -4.28 -7.95 8.30
C ALA A 142 -4.94 -9.33 8.17
N GLY A 143 -5.74 -9.51 7.12
CA GLY A 143 -6.54 -10.71 6.89
C GLY A 143 -7.51 -10.96 8.04
N TYR A 144 -7.31 -12.05 8.78
CA TYR A 144 -8.09 -12.44 9.96
C TYR A 144 -7.48 -11.96 11.29
N LEU A 145 -6.36 -11.24 11.23
CA LEU A 145 -5.66 -10.72 12.40
C LEU A 145 -5.95 -9.23 12.57
N GLY A 146 -5.87 -8.75 13.80
CA GLY A 146 -5.90 -7.32 14.08
C GLY A 146 -5.59 -7.02 15.53
N GLN A 147 -5.44 -5.74 15.85
CA GLN A 147 -5.16 -5.30 17.20
C GLN A 147 -5.70 -3.90 17.46
N VAL A 148 -5.98 -3.62 18.74
CA VAL A 148 -6.31 -2.28 19.27
C VAL A 148 -5.45 -2.03 20.49
N THR A 149 -4.93 -0.81 20.64
CA THR A 149 -4.21 -0.38 21.84
C THR A 149 -4.44 1.09 22.13
N VAL A 150 -4.36 1.47 23.40
CA VAL A 150 -4.47 2.86 23.86
C VAL A 150 -3.08 3.40 24.14
N ILE A 151 -2.84 4.64 23.71
CA ILE A 151 -1.61 5.40 23.92
C ILE A 151 -1.96 6.67 24.70
N LYS A 152 -1.37 6.82 25.89
CA LYS A 152 -1.47 8.05 26.70
C LYS A 152 -0.09 8.43 27.25
N LYS A 153 0.31 9.67 26.98
CA LYS A 153 1.59 10.25 27.43
C LYS A 153 1.77 10.08 28.93
N GLY A 154 2.94 9.58 29.32
CA GLY A 154 3.32 9.39 30.73
C GLY A 154 2.63 8.21 31.43
N GLN A 155 1.74 7.47 30.75
CA GLN A 155 1.03 6.33 31.33
C GLN A 155 1.31 5.02 30.58
N THR A 156 1.33 5.05 29.24
CA THR A 156 1.57 3.86 28.41
C THR A 156 2.80 4.07 27.51
N GLU A 157 3.27 2.99 26.90
CA GLU A 157 4.20 3.12 25.78
C GLU A 157 3.53 3.84 24.59
N CYS A 158 4.33 4.53 23.78
CA CYS A 158 3.86 5.14 22.54
C CYS A 158 4.05 4.19 21.35
N TYR A 159 3.48 4.55 20.20
CA TYR A 159 3.53 3.71 18.99
C TYR A 159 4.97 3.35 18.56
N GLU A 160 5.92 4.25 18.83
CA GLU A 160 7.32 4.15 18.39
C GLU A 160 8.27 3.60 19.47
N CYS A 161 7.78 3.27 20.68
CA CYS A 161 8.61 2.68 21.74
C CYS A 161 9.17 1.31 21.35
N GLN A 162 8.37 0.50 20.64
CA GLN A 162 8.79 -0.81 20.13
C GLN A 162 9.04 -0.71 18.62
N PRO A 163 10.27 -0.98 18.15
CA PRO A 163 10.59 -0.90 16.73
C PRO A 163 9.77 -1.93 15.95
N LYS A 164 8.93 -1.45 15.03
CA LYS A 164 8.21 -2.31 14.09
C LYS A 164 9.14 -2.74 12.96
N PRO A 165 9.00 -3.95 12.39
CA PRO A 165 9.77 -4.38 11.24
C PRO A 165 9.72 -3.34 10.12
N THR A 166 10.88 -2.99 9.57
CA THR A 166 10.95 -2.13 8.37
C THR A 166 10.55 -2.96 7.15
N GLN A 167 10.11 -2.27 6.10
CA GLN A 167 9.90 -2.91 4.82
C GLN A 167 11.22 -3.53 4.33
N LYS A 168 11.16 -4.71 3.71
CA LYS A 168 12.34 -5.36 3.15
C LYS A 168 12.95 -4.46 2.07
N THR A 169 14.21 -4.09 2.26
CA THR A 169 15.03 -3.41 1.25
C THR A 169 15.98 -4.42 0.62
N PHE A 170 16.29 -4.23 -0.66
CA PHE A 170 17.17 -5.12 -1.40
C PHE A 170 18.39 -4.32 -1.88
N PRO A 171 19.62 -4.90 -1.84
CA PRO A 171 20.80 -4.21 -2.36
C PRO A 171 20.66 -3.89 -3.85
N GLY A 172 21.11 -2.69 -4.26
CA GLY A 172 21.04 -2.24 -5.66
C GLY A 172 21.71 -3.21 -6.64
N CYS A 173 22.88 -3.77 -6.30
CA CYS A 173 23.58 -4.75 -7.13
C CYS A 173 22.75 -6.03 -7.35
N THR A 174 21.97 -6.47 -6.35
CA THR A 174 21.03 -7.61 -6.49
C THR A 174 19.91 -7.29 -7.47
N ILE A 175 19.37 -6.08 -7.42
CA ILE A 175 18.27 -5.67 -8.32
C ILE A 175 18.77 -5.45 -9.76
N ARG A 176 19.92 -4.81 -9.92
CA ARG A 176 20.48 -4.38 -11.22
C ARG A 176 21.20 -5.51 -11.96
N ASN A 177 22.01 -6.30 -11.25
CA ASN A 177 22.90 -7.28 -11.87
C ASN A 177 22.43 -8.72 -11.67
N THR A 178 22.14 -9.12 -10.43
CA THR A 178 21.99 -10.55 -10.12
C THR A 178 20.69 -10.92 -9.39
N PRO A 179 19.51 -10.60 -9.97
CA PRO A 179 18.23 -10.96 -9.36
C PRO A 179 18.04 -12.47 -9.31
N SER A 180 17.78 -13.00 -8.12
CA SER A 180 17.57 -14.43 -7.87
C SER A 180 16.15 -14.82 -7.47
N GLU A 181 15.25 -13.85 -7.27
CA GLU A 181 13.89 -14.08 -6.81
C GLU A 181 12.92 -13.20 -7.60
N PRO A 182 11.66 -13.64 -7.82
CA PRO A 182 10.64 -12.85 -8.51
C PRO A 182 10.45 -11.44 -7.96
N ILE A 183 10.57 -11.27 -6.63
CA ILE A 183 10.45 -9.95 -5.99
C ILE A 183 11.53 -8.97 -6.45
N HIS A 184 12.75 -9.43 -6.75
CA HIS A 184 13.81 -8.59 -7.27
C HIS A 184 13.46 -8.02 -8.66
N CYS A 185 12.85 -8.82 -9.52
CA CYS A 185 12.37 -8.38 -10.83
C CYS A 185 11.20 -7.39 -10.72
N ILE A 186 10.32 -7.58 -9.73
CA ILE A 186 9.19 -6.67 -9.47
C ILE A 186 9.70 -5.32 -8.94
N VAL A 187 10.66 -5.33 -8.01
CA VAL A 187 11.32 -4.10 -7.53
C VAL A 187 12.03 -3.38 -8.68
N TRP A 188 12.78 -4.11 -9.51
CA TRP A 188 13.40 -3.54 -10.71
C TRP A 188 12.37 -2.89 -11.66
N ALA A 189 11.22 -3.53 -11.88
CA ALA A 189 10.18 -3.00 -12.75
C ALA A 189 9.54 -1.71 -12.18
N LYS A 190 9.41 -1.60 -10.86
CA LYS A 190 8.99 -0.35 -10.20
C LYS A 190 10.02 0.75 -10.33
N TYR A 191 11.30 0.44 -10.15
CA TYR A 191 12.40 1.37 -10.38
C TYR A 191 12.41 1.86 -11.83
N LEU A 192 12.21 0.95 -12.77
CA LEU A 192 12.10 1.29 -14.19
C LEU A 192 10.92 2.23 -14.47
N TYR A 193 9.76 1.98 -13.84
CA TYR A 193 8.61 2.87 -13.98
C TYR A 193 8.95 4.30 -13.52
N ASN A 194 9.56 4.44 -12.33
CA ASN A 194 9.95 5.75 -11.81
C ASN A 194 11.00 6.43 -12.69
N GLN A 195 12.02 5.70 -13.13
CA GLN A 195 13.06 6.19 -14.03
C GLN A 195 12.51 6.66 -15.39
N LEU A 196 11.49 6.00 -15.93
CA LEU A 196 10.91 6.39 -17.22
C LEU A 196 9.85 7.48 -17.08
N PHE A 197 8.92 7.35 -16.14
CA PHE A 197 7.69 8.14 -16.09
C PHE A 197 7.53 8.98 -14.82
N GLY A 198 8.24 8.64 -13.73
CA GLY A 198 8.12 9.29 -12.44
C GLY A 198 9.32 10.16 -12.06
N GLU A 199 9.46 10.41 -10.75
CA GLU A 199 10.60 11.12 -10.18
C GLU A 199 11.87 10.28 -10.29
N GLU A 200 12.95 10.90 -10.77
CA GLU A 200 14.24 10.23 -10.94
C GLU A 200 14.94 10.11 -9.59
N ASP A 201 15.23 8.88 -9.17
CA ASP A 201 15.89 8.57 -7.91
C ASP A 201 17.17 7.76 -8.21
N ALA A 202 18.32 8.31 -7.82
CA ALA A 202 19.62 7.69 -8.04
C ALA A 202 19.75 6.31 -7.35
N ASP A 203 19.03 6.09 -6.25
CA ASP A 203 19.02 4.81 -5.54
C ASP A 203 18.14 3.75 -6.27
N GLN A 204 17.38 4.18 -7.28
CA GLN A 204 16.49 3.35 -8.10
C GLN A 204 17.00 3.19 -9.54
N GLU A 205 18.32 3.29 -9.74
CA GLU A 205 18.92 3.04 -11.05
C GLU A 205 18.71 1.61 -11.54
N VAL A 206 18.39 1.47 -12.82
CA VAL A 206 18.01 0.18 -13.43
C VAL A 206 19.07 -0.41 -14.34
N SER A 207 19.98 0.43 -14.84
CA SER A 207 21.03 0.01 -15.77
C SER A 207 22.09 -0.81 -15.03
N PRO A 208 22.77 -1.78 -15.68
CA PRO A 208 23.79 -2.63 -15.03
C PRO A 208 24.81 -1.86 -14.19
N ASP A 209 25.09 -2.34 -12.98
CA ASP A 209 26.00 -1.72 -12.03
C ASP A 209 27.44 -2.18 -12.26
N THR A 210 28.28 -1.28 -12.76
CA THR A 210 29.69 -1.53 -13.02
C THR A 210 30.56 -1.38 -11.77
N ALA A 211 30.01 -0.79 -10.70
CA ALA A 211 30.67 -0.64 -9.40
C ALA A 211 30.46 -1.84 -8.47
N ASP A 212 29.76 -2.89 -8.95
CA ASP A 212 29.53 -4.12 -8.20
C ASP A 212 30.87 -4.80 -7.84
N PRO A 213 31.20 -4.96 -6.55
CA PRO A 213 32.44 -5.60 -6.12
C PRO A 213 32.59 -7.04 -6.62
N GLU A 214 31.48 -7.76 -6.84
CA GLU A 214 31.51 -9.12 -7.39
C GLU A 214 31.85 -9.14 -8.89
N ALA A 215 31.63 -8.04 -9.59
CA ALA A 215 31.93 -7.88 -11.01
C ALA A 215 33.38 -7.42 -11.29
N ALA A 216 34.11 -6.93 -10.27
CA ALA A 216 35.45 -6.35 -10.46
C ALA A 216 36.55 -7.39 -10.74
N TRP A 217 37.47 -7.05 -11.65
CA TRP A 217 38.65 -7.88 -11.98
C TRP A 217 39.62 -8.01 -10.79
N ASN A 218 39.74 -6.96 -9.95
CA ASN A 218 40.55 -6.93 -8.73
C ASN A 218 39.97 -5.96 -7.65
N PRO A 219 40.18 -6.18 -6.34
CA PRO A 219 39.67 -5.30 -5.27
C PRO A 219 40.21 -3.86 -5.32
N ALA A 220 41.45 -3.68 -5.80
CA ALA A 220 42.05 -2.36 -6.01
C ALA A 220 41.38 -1.59 -7.18
N ASP A 221 40.87 -2.30 -8.19
CA ASP A 221 40.15 -1.71 -9.32
C ASP A 221 38.72 -1.31 -8.94
N ALA A 222 38.08 -2.01 -8.00
CA ALA A 222 36.78 -1.63 -7.45
C ALA A 222 36.85 -0.32 -6.66
N ALA A 223 37.87 -0.17 -5.79
CA ALA A 223 38.15 1.07 -5.09
C ALA A 223 38.52 2.20 -6.05
N ALA A 224 39.39 1.93 -7.04
CA ALA A 224 39.77 2.89 -8.06
C ALA A 224 38.58 3.34 -8.92
N ARG A 225 37.67 2.45 -9.33
CA ARG A 225 36.46 2.79 -10.11
C ARG A 225 35.38 3.50 -9.30
N ALA A 226 35.24 3.18 -8.01
CA ALA A 226 34.39 3.94 -7.10
C ALA A 226 34.89 5.40 -6.94
N THR A 227 36.22 5.62 -6.93
CA THR A 227 36.83 6.97 -6.90
C THR A 227 36.98 7.64 -8.28
N ALA A 228 37.07 6.87 -9.38
CA ALA A 228 37.28 7.38 -10.74
C ALA A 228 36.00 7.88 -11.40
N SER A 229 34.83 7.65 -10.79
CA SER A 229 33.56 8.33 -11.13
C SER A 229 33.68 9.87 -11.16
N ASN A 230 34.76 10.44 -10.62
CA ASN A 230 35.02 11.88 -10.63
C ASN A 230 36.14 12.37 -11.57
N LYS A 231 36.91 11.53 -12.29
CA LYS A 231 38.13 12.04 -12.97
C LYS A 231 38.56 11.54 -14.37
N ASP A 232 37.96 10.54 -15.00
CA ASP A 232 38.41 10.15 -16.36
C ASP A 232 37.30 10.18 -17.43
N GLY A 233 37.45 11.11 -18.39
CA GLY A 233 37.21 10.87 -19.82
C GLY A 233 35.82 10.43 -20.30
N ASP A 234 34.82 11.31 -20.15
CA ASP A 234 33.71 11.61 -21.07
C ASP A 234 33.26 10.51 -22.08
N ILE A 235 32.64 9.43 -21.59
CA ILE A 235 31.41 8.92 -22.20
C ILE A 235 30.33 9.18 -21.15
N LYS A 236 29.63 10.32 -21.24
CA LYS A 236 28.46 10.58 -20.39
C LYS A 236 27.48 9.42 -20.55
N ARG A 237 27.37 8.60 -19.52
CA ARG A 237 26.31 7.59 -19.42
C ARG A 237 25.00 8.37 -19.38
N VAL A 238 24.30 8.41 -20.52
CA VAL A 238 23.00 9.07 -20.65
C VAL A 238 22.05 8.37 -19.67
N SER A 239 21.35 9.15 -18.84
CA SER A 239 20.36 8.59 -17.91
C SER A 239 19.31 7.78 -18.68
N THR A 240 18.74 6.75 -18.04
CA THR A 240 17.66 5.95 -18.65
C THR A 240 16.51 6.86 -19.10
N LYS A 241 16.20 7.91 -18.33
CA LYS A 241 15.16 8.90 -18.61
C LYS A 241 15.51 9.77 -19.81
N GLU A 242 16.73 10.29 -19.85
CA GLU A 242 17.23 11.11 -20.97
C GLU A 242 17.26 10.32 -22.28
N TRP A 243 17.72 9.07 -22.23
CA TRP A 243 17.76 8.19 -23.39
C TRP A 243 16.34 7.89 -23.88
N ALA A 244 15.40 7.58 -22.97
CA ALA A 244 14.00 7.35 -23.32
C ALA A 244 13.34 8.58 -23.95
N ARG A 245 13.64 9.78 -23.45
CA ARG A 245 13.18 11.05 -24.06
C ARG A 245 13.74 11.24 -25.47
N SER A 246 15.03 10.96 -25.67
CA SER A 246 15.68 11.10 -26.99
C SER A 246 15.07 10.18 -28.07
N THR A 247 14.52 9.03 -27.64
CA THR A 247 13.85 8.07 -28.54
C THR A 247 12.35 8.30 -28.65
N GLY A 248 11.79 9.31 -27.97
CA GLY A 248 10.35 9.58 -27.94
C GLY A 248 9.54 8.49 -27.21
N TYR A 249 10.16 7.83 -26.22
CA TYR A 249 9.60 6.68 -25.50
C TYR A 249 9.12 5.56 -26.45
N ASP A 250 9.91 5.30 -27.50
CA ASP A 250 9.61 4.22 -28.46
C ASP A 250 9.64 2.86 -27.75
N PRO A 251 8.52 2.09 -27.73
CA PRO A 251 8.44 0.87 -26.93
C PRO A 251 9.40 -0.22 -27.40
N VAL A 252 9.66 -0.33 -28.70
CA VAL A 252 10.53 -1.37 -29.28
C VAL A 252 11.99 -1.08 -28.97
N LYS A 253 12.41 0.19 -29.09
CA LYS A 253 13.75 0.62 -28.68
C LYS A 253 13.95 0.40 -27.18
N LEU A 254 12.99 0.79 -26.35
CA LEU A 254 13.03 0.55 -24.90
C LEU A 254 13.17 -0.94 -24.59
N PHE A 255 12.37 -1.78 -25.25
CA PHE A 255 12.44 -3.23 -25.08
C PHE A 255 13.84 -3.77 -25.39
N ASN A 256 14.38 -3.48 -26.58
CA ASN A 256 15.69 -3.98 -26.99
C ASN A 256 16.81 -3.44 -26.09
N LYS A 257 16.78 -2.16 -25.71
CA LYS A 257 17.77 -1.60 -24.78
C LYS A 257 17.79 -2.37 -23.46
N LEU A 258 16.61 -2.58 -22.84
CA LEU A 258 16.49 -3.10 -21.48
C LEU A 258 16.63 -4.63 -21.39
N PHE A 259 16.11 -5.36 -22.37
CA PHE A 259 16.05 -6.82 -22.35
C PHE A 259 17.06 -7.49 -23.29
N LYS A 260 17.71 -6.75 -24.20
CA LYS A 260 18.79 -7.23 -25.07
C LYS A 260 20.12 -6.57 -24.74
N ASP A 261 20.25 -5.27 -24.98
CA ASP A 261 21.54 -4.57 -24.96
C ASP A 261 22.15 -4.52 -23.55
N ASP A 262 21.33 -4.15 -22.55
CA ASP A 262 21.74 -4.16 -21.15
C ASP A 262 22.10 -5.57 -20.66
N ILE A 263 21.42 -6.61 -21.17
CA ILE A 263 21.70 -8.01 -20.82
C ILE A 263 23.00 -8.48 -21.47
N MET A 264 23.22 -8.14 -22.75
CA MET A 264 24.48 -8.38 -23.45
C MET A 264 25.65 -7.68 -22.75
N TYR A 265 25.44 -6.45 -22.29
CA TYR A 265 26.42 -5.73 -21.49
C TYR A 265 26.70 -6.44 -20.17
N LEU A 266 25.66 -6.90 -19.48
CA LEU A 266 25.80 -7.64 -18.23
C LEU A 266 26.51 -8.99 -18.41
N LEU A 267 26.38 -9.65 -19.57
CA LEU A 267 27.13 -10.85 -19.93
C LEU A 267 28.64 -10.62 -20.06
N THR A 268 29.09 -9.37 -20.28
CA THR A 268 30.52 -9.04 -20.25
C THR A 268 31.15 -9.16 -18.86
N MET A 269 30.33 -9.17 -17.80
CA MET A 269 30.74 -9.37 -16.41
C MET A 269 30.83 -10.87 -16.06
N ASP A 270 31.75 -11.58 -16.71
CA ASP A 270 31.91 -13.04 -16.67
C ASP A 270 31.95 -13.66 -15.26
N LYS A 271 32.54 -12.96 -14.27
CA LYS A 271 32.65 -13.43 -12.89
C LYS A 271 31.30 -13.69 -12.21
N LEU A 272 30.27 -12.89 -12.52
CA LEU A 272 28.93 -13.03 -11.93
C LEU A 272 28.28 -14.38 -12.30
N TRP A 273 28.68 -14.95 -13.43
CA TRP A 273 28.05 -16.12 -14.05
C TRP A 273 28.82 -17.43 -13.82
N LYS A 274 29.92 -17.41 -13.06
CA LYS A 274 30.69 -18.63 -12.76
C LYS A 274 29.89 -19.67 -11.96
N LYS A 275 29.00 -19.19 -11.08
CA LYS A 275 28.18 -20.03 -10.18
C LYS A 275 26.69 -19.93 -10.46
N ARG A 276 26.27 -18.98 -11.30
CA ARG A 276 24.88 -18.63 -11.57
C ARG A 276 24.59 -18.90 -13.04
N LYS A 277 23.37 -19.29 -13.37
CA LYS A 277 22.96 -19.39 -14.78
C LYS A 277 23.00 -17.98 -15.39
N ALA A 278 23.71 -17.85 -16.51
CA ALA A 278 23.80 -16.58 -17.22
C ALA A 278 22.43 -16.16 -17.78
N PRO A 279 22.10 -14.86 -17.79
CA PRO A 279 20.84 -14.37 -18.33
C PRO A 279 20.80 -14.53 -19.86
N LEU A 280 19.61 -14.75 -20.38
CA LEU A 280 19.37 -14.89 -21.82
C LEU A 280 18.72 -13.61 -22.36
N PRO A 281 19.39 -12.88 -23.27
CA PRO A 281 18.85 -11.66 -23.86
C PRO A 281 17.62 -11.98 -24.71
N LEU A 282 16.66 -11.05 -24.73
CA LEU A 282 15.44 -11.15 -25.52
C LEU A 282 15.48 -10.15 -26.67
N ASP A 283 15.15 -10.60 -27.88
CA ASP A 283 15.02 -9.74 -29.06
C ASP A 283 13.56 -9.59 -29.48
N TRP A 284 13.14 -8.34 -29.72
CA TRP A 284 11.75 -8.05 -30.11
C TRP A 284 11.32 -8.75 -31.41
N THR A 285 12.20 -8.77 -32.42
CA THR A 285 11.88 -9.35 -33.73
C THR A 285 11.75 -10.88 -33.63
N GLU A 286 12.67 -11.54 -32.91
CA GLU A 286 12.62 -12.99 -32.69
C GLU A 286 11.33 -13.42 -31.96
N ILE A 287 10.92 -12.66 -30.94
CA ILE A 287 9.68 -12.95 -30.18
C ILE A 287 8.43 -12.81 -31.07
N HIS A 288 8.43 -11.88 -32.03
CA HIS A 288 7.31 -11.70 -32.95
C HIS A 288 7.25 -12.76 -34.06
N HIS A 289 8.38 -13.38 -34.40
CA HIS A 289 8.46 -14.45 -35.41
C HIS A 289 8.13 -15.84 -34.88
N LEU A 290 8.05 -16.03 -33.55
CA LEU A 290 7.58 -17.29 -32.96
C LEU A 290 6.09 -17.48 -33.30
N GLU A 291 5.81 -18.46 -34.17
CA GLU A 291 4.44 -18.83 -34.55
C GLU A 291 3.63 -19.31 -33.35
N PHE A 292 2.34 -18.96 -33.39
CA PHE A 292 1.36 -19.17 -32.35
C PHE A 292 1.05 -20.66 -32.16
N SER A 293 1.51 -21.29 -31.08
CA SER A 293 0.88 -22.53 -30.61
C SER A 293 -0.43 -22.17 -29.91
N GLN A 294 -1.57 -22.42 -30.55
CA GLN A 294 -2.94 -22.21 -30.02
C GLN A 294 -3.29 -23.15 -28.85
N GLU A 295 -2.45 -23.29 -27.82
CA GLU A 295 -2.75 -24.18 -26.69
C GLU A 295 -3.08 -23.48 -25.37
N GLU A 296 -2.95 -22.16 -25.23
CA GLU A 296 -3.20 -21.48 -23.95
C GLU A 296 -4.40 -20.54 -23.99
N ALA A 297 -5.61 -21.10 -23.96
CA ALA A 297 -6.79 -20.37 -23.47
C ALA A 297 -7.89 -21.31 -22.94
N CYS A 298 -7.54 -22.21 -22.02
CA CYS A 298 -8.52 -22.83 -21.12
C CYS A 298 -7.98 -22.83 -19.69
N GLY A 299 -7.58 -21.65 -19.20
CA GLY A 299 -7.18 -21.49 -17.81
C GLY A 299 -8.41 -21.36 -16.92
N THR A 300 -8.67 -22.35 -16.05
CA THR A 300 -9.63 -22.21 -14.95
C THR A 300 -9.16 -21.10 -13.99
N GLY A 301 -10.03 -20.15 -13.64
CA GLY A 301 -9.71 -19.04 -12.71
C GLY A 301 -9.99 -17.63 -13.28
N LEU A 302 -9.59 -16.59 -12.54
CA LEU A 302 -9.73 -15.20 -13.00
C LEU A 302 -8.71 -14.90 -14.12
N LYS A 303 -9.05 -14.01 -15.05
CA LYS A 303 -8.13 -13.60 -16.14
C LYS A 303 -6.75 -13.16 -15.62
N ASP A 304 -6.73 -12.36 -14.55
CA ASP A 304 -5.50 -11.84 -13.95
C ASP A 304 -4.65 -12.92 -13.22
N GLN A 305 -5.22 -14.11 -12.97
CA GLN A 305 -4.50 -15.25 -12.39
C GLN A 305 -3.82 -16.13 -13.44
N GLN A 306 -4.11 -15.89 -14.72
CA GLN A 306 -3.45 -16.60 -15.81
C GLN A 306 -2.05 -16.00 -16.04
N VAL A 307 -1.06 -16.86 -16.22
CA VAL A 307 0.30 -16.46 -16.60
C VAL A 307 0.35 -16.42 -18.13
N LEU A 308 0.81 -15.32 -18.70
CA LEU A 308 0.95 -15.18 -20.14
C LEU A 308 2.31 -15.73 -20.61
N GLY A 309 2.40 -16.09 -21.89
CA GLY A 309 3.68 -16.35 -22.54
C GLY A 309 4.54 -15.09 -22.69
N VAL A 310 5.82 -15.27 -23.04
CA VAL A 310 6.80 -14.18 -23.23
C VAL A 310 6.30 -13.15 -24.26
N GLN A 311 5.72 -13.62 -25.37
CA GLN A 311 5.13 -12.75 -26.39
C GLN A 311 3.96 -11.92 -25.84
N GLY A 312 3.10 -12.51 -25.01
CA GLY A 312 1.98 -11.82 -24.38
C GLY A 312 2.45 -10.69 -23.46
N TYR A 313 3.48 -10.93 -22.65
CA TYR A 313 4.07 -9.88 -21.83
C TYR A 313 4.85 -8.83 -22.65
N ALA A 314 5.51 -9.21 -23.75
CA ALA A 314 6.17 -8.25 -24.64
C ALA A 314 5.14 -7.27 -25.27
N GLN A 315 4.00 -7.78 -25.73
CA GLN A 315 2.90 -6.96 -26.24
C GLN A 315 2.27 -6.09 -25.14
N LEU A 316 2.10 -6.63 -23.93
CA LEU A 316 1.59 -5.87 -22.78
C LEU A 316 2.54 -4.72 -22.41
N PHE A 317 3.86 -4.98 -22.41
CA PHE A 317 4.89 -3.96 -22.20
C PHE A 317 4.75 -2.84 -23.23
N HIS A 318 4.68 -3.18 -24.52
CA HIS A 318 4.52 -2.21 -25.61
C HIS A 318 3.31 -1.29 -25.40
N ARG A 319 2.12 -1.89 -25.23
CA ARG A 319 0.87 -1.15 -25.04
C ARG A 319 0.88 -0.27 -23.79
N SER A 320 1.46 -0.77 -22.69
CA SER A 320 1.56 -0.01 -21.45
C SER A 320 2.46 1.23 -21.60
N VAL A 321 3.59 1.12 -22.32
CA VAL A 321 4.48 2.24 -22.61
C VAL A 321 3.79 3.30 -23.47
N GLU A 322 3.05 2.90 -24.52
CA GLU A 322 2.31 3.86 -25.35
C GLU A 322 1.26 4.64 -24.56
N THR A 323 0.54 3.93 -23.67
CA THR A 323 -0.50 4.54 -22.84
C THR A 323 0.12 5.50 -21.82
N LEU A 324 1.15 5.08 -21.10
CA LEU A 324 1.86 5.90 -20.11
C LEU A 324 2.54 7.12 -20.76
N ARG A 325 3.10 6.95 -21.97
CA ARG A 325 3.64 8.07 -22.76
C ARG A 325 2.56 9.12 -23.05
N SER A 326 1.37 8.66 -23.43
CA SER A 326 0.26 9.56 -23.75
C SER A 326 -0.22 10.33 -22.52
N GLN A 327 -0.34 9.64 -21.37
CA GLN A 327 -0.65 10.27 -20.08
C GLN A 327 0.41 11.28 -19.64
N LEU A 328 1.69 10.99 -19.89
CA LEU A 328 2.79 11.90 -19.58
C LEU A 328 2.69 13.19 -20.42
N ILE A 329 2.40 13.06 -21.72
CA ILE A 329 2.21 14.20 -22.63
C ILE A 329 1.01 15.05 -22.20
N GLU A 330 -0.11 14.41 -21.79
CA GLU A 330 -1.31 15.11 -21.32
C GLU A 330 -1.07 15.96 -20.07
N LYS A 331 -0.16 15.54 -19.17
CA LYS A 331 0.19 16.32 -17.97
C LYS A 331 1.10 17.52 -18.25
N GLY A 332 1.75 17.58 -19.41
CA GLY A 332 2.63 18.69 -19.82
C GLY A 332 4.13 18.42 -19.66
N GLU A 333 4.94 19.35 -20.18
CA GLU A 333 6.40 19.23 -20.15
C GLU A 333 6.95 19.26 -18.72
N GLY A 334 7.84 18.31 -18.40
CA GLY A 334 8.43 18.18 -17.08
C GLY A 334 7.52 17.55 -16.03
N ALA A 335 6.30 17.13 -16.39
CA ALA A 335 5.43 16.40 -15.50
C ALA A 335 5.96 14.99 -15.18
N GLU A 336 5.53 14.48 -14.03
CA GLU A 336 5.88 13.14 -13.56
C GLU A 336 4.61 12.37 -13.18
N LEU A 337 4.63 11.06 -13.43
CA LEU A 337 3.60 10.12 -13.05
C LEU A 337 3.98 9.48 -11.72
N VAL A 338 2.97 9.31 -10.86
CA VAL A 338 3.14 8.59 -9.59
C VAL A 338 2.62 7.18 -9.82
N TRP A 339 3.45 6.19 -9.48
CA TRP A 339 3.05 4.80 -9.60
C TRP A 339 1.87 4.48 -8.68
N ASP A 340 0.79 3.94 -9.25
CA ASP A 340 -0.36 3.42 -8.52
C ASP A 340 -0.65 1.97 -8.95
N LYS A 341 -0.88 1.10 -7.97
CA LYS A 341 -1.25 -0.31 -8.17
C LYS A 341 -2.66 -0.47 -8.74
N ASP A 342 -3.51 0.55 -8.57
CA ASP A 342 -4.89 0.55 -9.02
C ASP A 342 -5.06 1.24 -10.39
N ASP A 343 -4.01 1.94 -10.87
CA ASP A 343 -3.91 2.41 -12.26
C ASP A 343 -3.59 1.24 -13.21
N PRO A 344 -4.49 0.91 -14.18
CA PRO A 344 -4.28 -0.22 -15.08
C PRO A 344 -2.97 -0.16 -15.89
N PRO A 345 -2.63 0.92 -16.62
CA PRO A 345 -1.40 0.96 -17.40
C PRO A 345 -0.12 0.90 -16.55
N ALA A 346 -0.07 1.54 -15.37
CA ALA A 346 1.09 1.41 -14.48
C ALA A 346 1.28 -0.02 -13.96
N MET A 347 0.19 -0.70 -13.59
CA MET A 347 0.26 -2.08 -13.12
C MET A 347 0.59 -3.07 -14.25
N ASP A 348 0.09 -2.82 -15.46
CA ASP A 348 0.39 -3.62 -16.65
C ASP A 348 1.87 -3.48 -17.05
N PHE A 349 2.41 -2.26 -16.98
CA PHE A 349 3.83 -1.99 -17.20
C PHE A 349 4.71 -2.78 -16.23
N VAL A 350 4.45 -2.67 -14.92
CA VAL A 350 5.23 -3.39 -13.90
C VAL A 350 5.10 -4.90 -14.06
N THR A 351 3.90 -5.40 -14.36
CA THR A 351 3.66 -6.83 -14.60
C THR A 351 4.47 -7.34 -15.79
N ALA A 352 4.42 -6.63 -16.91
CA ALA A 352 5.11 -7.02 -18.13
C ALA A 352 6.63 -6.95 -17.95
N ALA A 353 7.15 -5.81 -17.48
CA ALA A 353 8.59 -5.60 -17.30
C ALA A 353 9.20 -6.60 -16.30
N ALA A 354 8.50 -6.89 -15.19
CA ALA A 354 8.98 -7.86 -14.20
C ALA A 354 9.01 -9.29 -14.78
N ASN A 355 7.98 -9.70 -15.53
CA ASN A 355 7.91 -11.04 -16.12
C ASN A 355 8.93 -11.27 -17.23
N LEU A 356 9.14 -10.27 -18.09
CA LEU A 356 10.21 -10.31 -19.09
C LEU A 356 11.58 -10.46 -18.41
N ARG A 357 11.84 -9.70 -17.34
CA ARG A 357 13.07 -9.85 -16.56
C ARG A 357 13.18 -11.21 -15.86
N MET A 358 12.08 -11.73 -15.30
CA MET A 358 12.07 -13.09 -14.74
C MET A 358 12.47 -14.13 -15.79
N ASN A 359 11.92 -14.03 -17.01
CA ASN A 359 12.26 -14.93 -18.10
C ASN A 359 13.74 -14.84 -18.52
N VAL A 360 14.29 -13.62 -18.67
CA VAL A 360 15.72 -13.37 -18.95
C VAL A 360 16.62 -14.11 -17.95
N PHE A 361 16.28 -14.08 -16.66
CA PHE A 361 17.04 -14.74 -15.60
C PHE A 361 16.58 -16.19 -15.32
N SER A 362 15.84 -16.82 -16.25
CA SER A 362 15.37 -18.21 -16.15
C SER A 362 14.51 -18.51 -14.91
N MET A 363 13.71 -17.55 -14.47
CA MET A 363 12.72 -17.70 -13.41
C MET A 363 11.31 -17.94 -13.99
N ASN A 364 10.48 -18.64 -13.23
CA ASN A 364 9.06 -18.81 -13.58
C ASN A 364 8.35 -17.44 -13.48
N MET A 365 7.68 -17.06 -14.57
CA MET A 365 6.84 -15.88 -14.63
C MET A 365 5.65 -16.00 -13.67
N LYS A 366 5.09 -14.85 -13.27
CA LYS A 366 3.99 -14.74 -12.32
C LYS A 366 2.79 -14.05 -12.95
N SER A 367 1.61 -14.42 -12.47
CA SER A 367 0.35 -13.82 -12.91
C SER A 367 0.29 -12.33 -12.55
N ARG A 368 -0.54 -11.56 -13.26
CA ARG A 368 -0.79 -10.16 -12.94
C ARG A 368 -1.27 -9.97 -11.51
N PHE A 369 -2.10 -10.90 -11.03
CA PHE A 369 -2.61 -10.94 -9.67
C PHE A 369 -1.48 -11.05 -8.62
N ASP A 370 -0.54 -11.97 -8.82
CA ASP A 370 0.59 -12.16 -7.91
C ASP A 370 1.55 -10.96 -7.93
N VAL A 371 1.83 -10.43 -9.13
CA VAL A 371 2.70 -9.25 -9.28
C VAL A 371 2.06 -8.02 -8.62
N LYS A 372 0.75 -7.80 -8.80
CA LYS A 372 0.02 -6.72 -8.13
C LYS A 372 0.07 -6.84 -6.61
N SER A 373 -0.08 -8.05 -6.07
CA SER A 373 0.03 -8.31 -4.63
C SER A 373 1.40 -7.91 -4.07
N MET A 374 2.48 -8.31 -4.74
CA MET A 374 3.86 -8.03 -4.32
C MET A 374 4.27 -6.57 -4.55
N ALA A 375 3.99 -6.01 -5.73
CA ALA A 375 4.36 -4.64 -6.10
C ALA A 375 3.63 -3.60 -5.24
N GLY A 376 2.35 -3.85 -4.96
CA GLY A 376 1.48 -2.99 -4.16
C GLY A 376 1.58 -3.22 -2.66
N ASN A 377 2.38 -4.20 -2.20
CA ASN A 377 2.41 -4.67 -0.80
C ASN A 377 1.00 -4.89 -0.24
N ILE A 378 0.13 -5.57 -1.01
CA ILE A 378 -1.29 -5.70 -0.69
C ILE A 378 -1.45 -6.55 0.57
N ILE A 379 -1.98 -5.93 1.62
CA ILE A 379 -2.41 -6.61 2.83
C ILE A 379 -3.86 -7.09 2.61
N PRO A 380 -4.14 -8.40 2.68
CA PRO A 380 -5.50 -8.90 2.62
C PRO A 380 -6.37 -8.21 3.67
N ALA A 381 -7.59 -7.81 3.31
CA ALA A 381 -8.46 -7.10 4.23
C ALA A 381 -9.91 -7.58 4.06
N ILE A 382 -10.57 -7.85 5.18
CA ILE A 382 -11.90 -8.47 5.24
C ILE A 382 -12.80 -7.58 6.10
N ALA A 383 -14.04 -7.39 5.65
CA ALA A 383 -15.01 -6.53 6.33
C ALA A 383 -15.22 -6.93 7.81
N THR A 384 -15.33 -8.23 8.09
CA THR A 384 -15.55 -8.75 9.45
C THR A 384 -14.42 -8.40 10.41
N THR A 385 -13.15 -8.54 9.98
CA THR A 385 -11.99 -8.16 10.80
C THR A 385 -12.01 -6.66 11.11
N ASN A 386 -12.32 -5.81 10.12
CA ASN A 386 -12.44 -4.37 10.33
C ASN A 386 -13.58 -4.02 11.29
N ALA A 387 -14.74 -4.66 11.16
CA ALA A 387 -15.88 -4.45 12.05
C ALA A 387 -15.57 -4.84 13.50
N VAL A 388 -14.89 -5.97 13.72
CA VAL A 388 -14.44 -6.41 15.05
C VAL A 388 -13.49 -5.37 15.66
N ILE A 389 -12.46 -4.97 14.92
CA ILE A 389 -11.48 -3.99 15.40
C ILE A 389 -12.13 -2.63 15.67
N ALA A 390 -13.01 -2.14 14.78
CA ALA A 390 -13.75 -0.90 14.99
C ALA A 390 -14.67 -0.95 16.23
N GLY A 391 -15.27 -2.10 16.53
CA GLY A 391 -16.04 -2.30 17.76
C GLY A 391 -15.16 -2.20 19.00
N LEU A 392 -13.99 -2.86 18.98
CA LEU A 392 -13.01 -2.82 20.07
C LEU A 392 -12.46 -1.40 20.30
N ILE A 393 -12.24 -0.61 19.24
CA ILE A 393 -11.82 0.80 19.35
C ILE A 393 -12.84 1.59 20.18
N VAL A 394 -14.14 1.45 19.88
CA VAL A 394 -15.18 2.18 20.63
C VAL A 394 -15.25 1.73 22.09
N LEU A 395 -15.07 0.44 22.38
CA LEU A 395 -15.02 -0.05 23.77
C LEU A 395 -13.85 0.56 24.56
N GLU A 396 -12.66 0.62 23.95
CA GLU A 396 -11.51 1.28 24.58
C GLU A 396 -11.68 2.81 24.66
N ALA A 397 -12.40 3.42 23.71
CA ALA A 397 -12.76 4.84 23.76
C ALA A 397 -13.66 5.17 24.96
N LEU A 398 -14.66 4.34 25.24
CA LEU A 398 -15.54 4.55 26.40
C LEU A 398 -14.77 4.49 27.72
N LYS A 399 -13.85 3.53 27.88
CA LYS A 399 -12.97 3.44 29.06
C LYS A 399 -12.06 4.66 29.18
N THR A 400 -11.46 5.06 28.07
CA THR A 400 -10.54 6.22 27.99
C THR A 400 -11.25 7.51 28.40
N LEU A 401 -12.47 7.73 27.89
CA LEU A 401 -13.26 8.92 28.22
C LEU A 401 -13.79 8.91 29.66
N ASN A 402 -13.99 7.73 30.25
CA ASN A 402 -14.30 7.61 31.67
C ASN A 402 -13.06 7.71 32.59
N SER A 403 -11.89 8.03 32.02
CA SER A 403 -10.59 8.08 32.73
C SER A 403 -10.18 6.75 33.37
N GLU A 404 -10.67 5.62 32.85
CA GLU A 404 -10.37 4.26 33.34
C GLU A 404 -9.16 3.65 32.62
N PHE A 405 -8.04 4.38 32.56
CA PHE A 405 -6.85 3.95 31.81
C PHE A 405 -6.27 2.62 32.31
N ASP A 406 -6.43 2.28 33.59
CA ASP A 406 -5.98 1.01 34.17
C ASP A 406 -6.74 -0.22 33.62
N GLN A 407 -7.95 0.01 33.08
CA GLN A 407 -8.78 -1.02 32.45
C GLN A 407 -8.55 -1.11 30.93
N CYS A 408 -7.83 -0.16 30.35
CA CYS A 408 -7.46 -0.22 28.94
C CYS A 408 -6.46 -1.33 28.69
N ARG A 409 -6.62 -2.05 27.59
CA ARG A 409 -5.77 -3.20 27.24
C ARG A 409 -5.39 -3.17 25.77
N THR A 410 -4.20 -3.70 25.47
CA THR A 410 -3.89 -4.12 24.10
C THR A 410 -4.66 -5.39 23.80
N VAL A 411 -5.62 -5.33 22.87
CA VAL A 411 -6.44 -6.47 22.47
C VAL A 411 -5.96 -6.96 21.11
N ASN A 412 -5.69 -8.26 21.00
CA ASN A 412 -5.27 -8.89 19.75
C ASN A 412 -6.37 -9.86 19.27
N LEU A 413 -6.82 -9.66 18.04
CA LEU A 413 -7.64 -10.60 17.29
C LEU A 413 -6.73 -11.60 16.59
N GLN A 414 -6.87 -12.88 16.95
CA GLN A 414 -6.08 -13.97 16.40
C GLN A 414 -6.95 -14.97 15.63
N CYS A 415 -6.42 -15.48 14.53
CA CYS A 415 -7.00 -16.62 13.83
C CYS A 415 -6.49 -17.90 14.48
N CYS A 416 -7.37 -18.65 15.16
CA CYS A 416 -7.02 -19.96 15.69
C CYS A 416 -7.36 -21.03 14.64
N SER A 417 -6.37 -21.82 14.22
CA SER A 417 -6.59 -23.05 13.47
C SER A 417 -7.10 -24.14 14.43
N PHE A 418 -8.41 -24.30 14.56
CA PHE A 418 -8.97 -25.37 15.38
C PHE A 418 -9.15 -26.67 14.58
N HIS A 419 -8.41 -27.70 14.99
CA HIS A 419 -8.66 -29.10 14.62
C HIS A 419 -9.78 -29.75 15.47
N THR A 420 -10.46 -29.00 16.34
CA THR A 420 -11.55 -29.54 17.19
C THR A 420 -12.64 -28.51 17.40
N ARG A 421 -13.89 -28.96 17.18
CA ARG A 421 -15.15 -28.22 17.34
C ARG A 421 -15.18 -27.48 18.69
N HIS A 422 -15.78 -26.28 18.69
CA HIS A 422 -16.02 -25.33 19.80
C HIS A 422 -15.15 -24.06 19.75
N THR A 423 -15.72 -23.01 19.14
CA THR A 423 -15.21 -21.63 19.18
C THR A 423 -15.42 -21.05 20.59
N VAL A 424 -14.34 -20.76 21.30
CA VAL A 424 -14.37 -19.94 22.52
C VAL A 424 -13.44 -18.75 22.32
N LEU A 425 -14.01 -17.56 22.13
CA LEU A 425 -13.32 -16.29 22.40
C LEU A 425 -12.85 -16.34 23.87
N LYS A 426 -11.54 -16.40 24.12
CA LYS A 426 -11.03 -16.40 25.49
C LYS A 426 -11.16 -14.98 26.07
N HIS A 427 -11.92 -14.90 27.17
CA HIS A 427 -12.20 -13.77 28.07
C HIS A 427 -13.20 -12.68 27.61
N GLU A 428 -14.34 -12.65 28.33
CA GLU A 428 -15.25 -11.53 28.65
C GLU A 428 -15.66 -10.49 27.59
N LEU A 429 -15.92 -10.91 26.34
CA LEU A 429 -16.50 -10.01 25.32
C LEU A 429 -17.68 -10.62 24.53
N HIS A 430 -18.20 -11.76 24.98
CA HIS A 430 -19.09 -12.62 24.17
C HIS A 430 -20.41 -11.96 23.72
N HIS A 431 -21.02 -11.09 24.52
CA HIS A 431 -22.32 -10.51 24.13
C HIS A 431 -22.19 -9.26 23.28
N VAL A 432 -21.39 -8.27 23.69
CA VAL A 432 -21.33 -6.96 23.01
C VAL A 432 -20.65 -7.06 21.63
N LEU A 433 -19.59 -7.85 21.52
CA LEU A 433 -18.89 -8.05 20.25
C LEU A 433 -19.76 -8.83 19.24
N PHE A 434 -20.52 -9.81 19.71
CA PHE A 434 -21.42 -10.58 18.86
C PHE A 434 -22.54 -9.71 18.28
N TYR A 435 -23.16 -8.85 19.11
CA TYR A 435 -24.17 -7.89 18.64
C TYR A 435 -23.60 -6.82 17.71
N LEU A 436 -22.41 -6.26 17.98
CA LEU A 436 -21.77 -5.28 17.09
C LEU A 436 -21.37 -5.89 15.74
N VAL A 437 -20.86 -7.11 15.72
CA VAL A 437 -20.48 -7.82 14.49
C VAL A 437 -21.72 -8.24 13.70
N LEU A 438 -22.76 -8.80 14.35
CA LEU A 438 -24.03 -9.11 13.68
C LEU A 438 -24.72 -7.85 13.19
N PHE A 439 -24.71 -6.77 13.96
CA PHE A 439 -25.28 -5.49 13.54
C PHE A 439 -24.49 -4.90 12.37
N SER A 440 -23.15 -4.97 12.34
CA SER A 440 -22.38 -4.60 11.13
C SER A 440 -22.78 -5.45 9.92
N ILE A 441 -22.77 -6.78 10.05
CA ILE A 441 -23.09 -7.68 8.93
C ILE A 441 -24.51 -7.42 8.40
N CYS A 442 -25.50 -7.27 9.29
CA CYS A 442 -26.88 -6.98 8.91
C CYS A 442 -27.05 -5.56 8.35
N PHE A 443 -26.43 -4.55 8.97
CA PHE A 443 -26.55 -3.15 8.56
C PHE A 443 -25.87 -2.89 7.21
N SER A 444 -24.75 -3.55 6.91
CA SER A 444 -24.10 -3.51 5.59
C SER A 444 -24.94 -4.12 4.46
N HIS A 445 -26.01 -4.87 4.75
CA HIS A 445 -26.98 -5.32 3.75
C HIS A 445 -28.20 -4.38 3.62
N LEU A 446 -28.38 -3.44 4.55
CA LEU A 446 -29.52 -2.52 4.62
C LEU A 446 -29.21 -1.10 4.09
N VAL A 447 -27.94 -0.72 3.98
CA VAL A 447 -27.44 0.58 3.47
C VAL A 447 -26.76 0.39 2.11
#